data_AF-A0AAX3VND2-F1
#
_entry.id   AF-A0AAX3VND2-F1
#
_cell.length_a   1.000
_cell.length_b   1.000
_cell.length_c   1.000
_cell.angle_alpha   90.00
_cell.angle_beta   90.00
_cell.angle_gamma   90.00
#
_symmetry.space_group_name_H-M   'P 1'
#
loop_
_entity.id
_entity.type
_entity.pdbx_description
1 polymer ?
#
loop_
_entity_poly.entity_id
_entity_poly.type
_entity_poly.pdbx_seq_one_letter_code
_entity_poly.pdbx_strand_id
1 'polypeptide(L)'
;MDDPVPAWTLLGSSPAFDGYVRVRRDRYLLPDGSESDWDVVEVGDTVTVVAVTPDDTVVLFDQYRVGPQRVLGELPGGLIDPGEDAVAAGVRELLEETGYRAGAVFDAGGEWAAANARRRRHVVIAADCLRVAAPEWGEHETGRVRTIAASDLIDHLTAGETSDGGPALRGLIRFAASRGVDPALRGLQSRVRELLATFPADDDTTAGADPFDAFWDAADGKNAAALWAELDPLAADSAEAVRSYERASLHDFLGEEAEAIPLYRSALDEGLAGKRRSACIIQLASSLRNVGDPSGALALLHRFPDTDPLVDAARAFEALALFSDQKPAPALRTALQALAPHLPAYRRSVEGYAADLTSPRRIRVISVAVIVADGYVLAEEYPGGPGAGRFLRAPGGGVEFGETAAAAMRRELREELAAGVDELTLLTVSENIFDDGRKSGHEIAHVFAVRSATLEALPLGERLPVLDGDTSVGWYRIDDLRRDATPFYPAGVLDLAAAVDADAV
;
A
#
# COMPACT_ATOMS: atom_id res chain seq x y z
N MET A 1 -5.16 -32.20 -6.61
CA MET A 1 -5.24 -33.14 -5.46
C MET A 1 -6.59 -33.80 -5.61
N ASP A 2 -6.66 -34.83 -6.47
CA ASP A 2 -7.91 -35.35 -7.03
C ASP A 2 -8.10 -36.82 -6.69
N ASP A 3 -8.15 -37.15 -5.40
CA ASP A 3 -8.65 -38.46 -4.96
C ASP A 3 -9.94 -38.20 -4.15
N PRO A 4 -11.13 -38.59 -4.64
CA PRO A 4 -12.38 -38.27 -3.97
C PRO A 4 -12.51 -39.02 -2.65
N VAL A 5 -12.87 -38.30 -1.58
CA VAL A 5 -13.18 -38.90 -0.28
C VAL A 5 -14.38 -39.84 -0.45
N PRO A 6 -14.28 -41.15 -0.11
CA PRO A 6 -15.38 -42.08 -0.32
C PRO A 6 -16.56 -41.79 0.61
N ALA A 7 -17.77 -41.68 0.05
CA ALA A 7 -18.99 -41.44 0.82
C ALA A 7 -19.45 -42.69 1.57
N TRP A 8 -20.04 -42.49 2.76
CA TRP A 8 -20.66 -43.55 3.56
C TRP A 8 -22.15 -43.66 3.22
N THR A 9 -22.72 -44.86 3.34
CA THR A 9 -24.15 -45.09 3.06
C THR A 9 -24.93 -45.14 4.37
N LEU A 10 -25.92 -44.26 4.54
CA LEU A 10 -26.85 -44.32 5.68
C LEU A 10 -27.73 -45.58 5.55
N LEU A 11 -27.64 -46.48 6.52
CA LEU A 11 -28.42 -47.72 6.58
C LEU A 11 -29.74 -47.55 7.33
N GLY A 12 -29.78 -46.65 8.31
CA GLY A 12 -31.00 -46.40 9.08
C GLY A 12 -30.77 -45.46 10.25
N SER A 13 -31.88 -45.03 10.86
CA SER A 13 -31.86 -44.05 11.94
C SER A 13 -32.91 -44.38 13.00
N SER A 14 -32.58 -44.12 14.26
CA SER A 14 -33.48 -44.34 15.40
C SER A 14 -33.34 -43.24 16.45
N PRO A 15 -34.38 -42.92 17.24
CA PRO A 15 -34.24 -41.98 18.35
C PRO A 15 -33.26 -42.51 19.40
N ALA A 16 -32.33 -41.67 19.87
CA ALA A 16 -31.38 -41.99 20.94
C ALA A 16 -31.69 -41.22 22.23
N PHE A 17 -32.14 -39.96 22.11
CA PHE A 17 -32.59 -39.13 23.22
C PHE A 17 -33.63 -38.11 22.74
N ASP A 18 -34.71 -37.94 23.51
CA ASP A 18 -35.85 -37.09 23.15
C ASP A 18 -36.17 -36.11 24.31
N GLY A 19 -35.36 -35.05 24.41
CA GLY A 19 -35.52 -33.96 25.39
C GLY A 19 -35.46 -32.60 24.71
N TYR A 20 -35.09 -31.54 25.44
CA TYR A 20 -34.96 -30.17 24.87
C TYR A 20 -34.06 -30.14 23.63
N VAL A 21 -32.94 -30.89 23.67
CA VAL A 21 -32.15 -31.24 22.49
C VAL A 21 -32.51 -32.67 22.10
N ARG A 22 -32.91 -32.88 20.84
CA ARG A 22 -33.16 -34.21 20.27
C ARG A 22 -31.89 -34.81 19.68
N VAL A 23 -31.65 -36.09 19.92
CA VAL A 23 -30.52 -36.85 19.39
C VAL A 23 -31.03 -38.14 18.75
N ARG A 24 -30.59 -38.41 17.53
CA ARG A 24 -30.84 -39.66 16.81
C ARG A 24 -29.54 -40.46 16.66
N ARG A 25 -29.66 -41.77 16.57
CA ARG A 25 -28.56 -42.68 16.22
C ARG A 25 -28.70 -43.09 14.76
N ASP A 26 -27.71 -42.71 13.97
CA ASP A 26 -27.61 -43.02 12.54
C ASP A 26 -26.57 -44.12 12.33
N ARG A 27 -26.98 -45.19 11.66
CA ARG A 27 -26.10 -46.31 11.30
C ARG A 27 -25.61 -46.15 9.88
N TYR A 28 -24.30 -46.24 9.66
CA TYR A 28 -23.64 -46.09 8.37
C TYR A 28 -22.89 -47.35 7.95
N LEU A 29 -22.89 -47.64 6.65
CA LEU A 29 -21.97 -48.55 5.99
C LEU A 29 -20.76 -47.77 5.47
N LEU A 30 -19.57 -48.15 5.93
CA LEU A 30 -18.30 -47.55 5.57
C LEU A 30 -17.76 -48.11 4.24
N PRO A 31 -16.78 -47.43 3.61
CA PRO A 31 -16.22 -47.85 2.32
C PRO A 31 -15.52 -49.21 2.34
N ASP A 32 -15.06 -49.66 3.52
CA ASP A 32 -14.44 -50.97 3.73
C ASP A 32 -15.46 -52.09 3.99
N GLY A 33 -16.76 -51.78 3.98
CA GLY A 33 -17.86 -52.70 4.24
C GLY A 33 -18.21 -52.87 5.72
N SER A 34 -17.53 -52.17 6.64
CA SER A 34 -17.89 -52.19 8.06
C SER A 34 -19.09 -51.29 8.37
N GLU A 35 -19.80 -51.57 9.47
CA GLU A 35 -20.91 -50.73 9.96
C GLU A 35 -20.48 -49.91 11.19
N SER A 36 -20.98 -48.67 11.31
CA SER A 36 -20.72 -47.79 12.45
C SER A 36 -21.95 -46.97 12.82
N ASP A 37 -22.20 -46.80 14.12
CA ASP A 37 -23.31 -46.01 14.66
C ASP A 37 -22.80 -44.64 15.14
N TRP A 38 -23.54 -43.57 14.83
CA TRP A 38 -23.20 -42.18 15.17
C TRP A 38 -24.39 -41.45 15.80
N ASP A 39 -24.12 -40.72 16.88
CA ASP A 39 -25.12 -39.87 17.52
C ASP A 39 -25.14 -38.49 16.85
N VAL A 40 -26.31 -38.11 16.34
CA VAL A 40 -26.54 -36.92 15.52
C VAL A 40 -27.55 -36.00 16.20
N VAL A 41 -27.17 -34.73 16.37
CA VAL A 41 -28.03 -33.70 16.97
C VAL A 41 -29.07 -33.20 15.96
N GLU A 42 -30.35 -33.24 16.35
CA GLU A 42 -31.51 -32.89 15.54
C GLU A 42 -32.25 -31.67 16.12
N VAL A 43 -31.66 -30.49 15.90
CA VAL A 43 -32.23 -29.18 16.28
C VAL A 43 -32.47 -28.37 15.00
N GLY A 44 -33.55 -27.58 14.96
CA GLY A 44 -33.89 -26.73 13.82
C GLY A 44 -32.87 -25.63 13.58
N ASP A 45 -32.82 -25.10 12.35
CA ASP A 45 -31.90 -24.03 11.96
C ASP A 45 -32.08 -22.77 12.81
N THR A 46 -31.01 -21.98 12.91
CA THR A 46 -30.98 -20.76 13.74
C THR A 46 -30.46 -19.60 12.92
N VAL A 47 -30.83 -18.39 13.32
CA VAL A 47 -30.31 -17.15 12.75
C VAL A 47 -29.84 -16.22 13.86
N THR A 48 -28.75 -15.51 13.60
CA THR A 48 -28.23 -14.44 14.45
C THR A 48 -28.12 -13.15 13.65
N VAL A 49 -28.40 -12.01 14.27
CA VAL A 49 -28.41 -10.70 13.61
C VAL A 49 -27.33 -9.79 14.17
N VAL A 50 -26.40 -9.34 13.32
CA VAL A 50 -25.52 -8.21 13.63
C VAL A 50 -26.28 -6.92 13.34
N ALA A 51 -26.93 -6.37 14.36
CA ALA A 51 -27.79 -5.20 14.25
C ALA A 51 -27.04 -3.92 14.62
N VAL A 52 -26.77 -3.07 13.63
CA VAL A 52 -26.09 -1.78 13.81
C VAL A 52 -27.08 -0.63 13.73
N THR A 53 -27.05 0.25 14.74
CA THR A 53 -27.90 1.44 14.85
C THR A 53 -27.31 2.62 14.06
N PRO A 54 -28.10 3.66 13.75
CA PRO A 54 -27.56 4.90 13.17
C PRO A 54 -26.49 5.60 14.02
N ASP A 55 -26.49 5.40 15.35
CA ASP A 55 -25.52 5.96 16.29
C ASP A 55 -24.19 5.15 16.39
N ASP A 56 -23.88 4.31 15.40
CA ASP A 56 -22.69 3.43 15.35
C ASP A 56 -22.54 2.52 16.58
N THR A 57 -23.65 1.96 17.07
CA THR A 57 -23.68 0.96 18.14
C THR A 57 -24.29 -0.36 17.67
N VAL A 58 -23.88 -1.46 18.30
CA VAL A 58 -24.39 -2.81 18.02
C VAL A 58 -25.34 -3.24 19.13
N VAL A 59 -26.51 -3.75 18.75
CA VAL A 59 -27.51 -4.27 19.68
C VAL A 59 -27.12 -5.67 20.16
N LEU A 60 -27.13 -5.87 21.47
CA LEU A 60 -26.88 -7.15 22.12
C LEU A 60 -28.02 -7.53 23.05
N PHE A 61 -28.17 -8.83 23.26
CA PHE A 61 -29.10 -9.42 24.20
C PHE A 61 -28.33 -10.26 25.23
N ASP A 62 -28.29 -9.78 26.47
CA ASP A 62 -27.70 -10.51 27.58
C ASP A 62 -28.69 -11.56 28.07
N GLN A 63 -28.39 -12.85 27.90
CA GLN A 63 -29.26 -13.96 28.30
C GLN A 63 -28.50 -15.00 29.12
N TYR A 64 -29.15 -15.59 30.13
CA TYR A 64 -28.60 -16.73 30.86
C TYR A 64 -28.61 -18.00 30.00
N ARG A 65 -27.43 -18.53 29.68
CA ARG A 65 -27.28 -19.77 28.91
C ARG A 65 -26.99 -20.94 29.85
N VAL A 66 -27.88 -21.93 29.83
CA VAL A 66 -27.82 -23.08 30.75
C VAL A 66 -26.60 -23.98 30.54
N GLY A 67 -26.05 -24.06 29.33
CA GLY A 67 -24.86 -24.86 29.03
C GLY A 67 -23.61 -24.29 29.71
N PRO A 68 -23.24 -23.03 29.43
CA PRO A 68 -22.15 -22.31 30.10
C PRO A 68 -22.47 -21.90 31.56
N GLN A 69 -23.72 -22.01 32.01
CA GLN A 69 -24.21 -21.64 33.35
C GLN A 69 -23.92 -20.19 33.74
N ARG A 70 -24.01 -19.26 32.78
CA ARG A 70 -23.77 -17.84 33.01
C ARG A 70 -24.56 -16.99 32.02
N VAL A 71 -24.63 -15.69 32.30
CA VAL A 71 -25.14 -14.71 31.35
C VAL A 71 -24.09 -14.46 30.27
N LEU A 72 -24.49 -14.61 29.00
CA LEU A 72 -23.68 -14.26 27.84
C LEU A 72 -24.31 -13.05 27.16
N GLY A 73 -23.47 -12.13 26.68
CA GLY A 73 -23.91 -11.02 25.84
C GLY A 73 -23.86 -11.44 24.39
N GLU A 74 -24.99 -11.88 23.86
CA GLU A 74 -25.06 -12.43 22.51
C GLU A 74 -25.71 -11.44 21.56
N LEU A 75 -25.56 -11.70 20.26
CA LEU A 75 -26.31 -11.00 19.25
C LEU A 75 -27.77 -11.51 19.27
N PRO A 76 -28.76 -10.67 18.97
CA PRO A 76 -30.15 -11.10 18.90
C PRO A 76 -30.34 -12.17 17.82
N GLY A 77 -31.19 -13.15 18.08
CA GLY A 77 -31.41 -14.27 17.18
C GLY A 77 -32.01 -15.51 17.84
N GLY A 78 -32.58 -16.37 17.01
CA GLY A 78 -33.36 -17.51 17.48
C GLY A 78 -33.51 -18.61 16.44
N LEU A 79 -34.53 -19.45 16.66
CA LEU A 79 -34.86 -20.57 15.77
C LEU A 79 -35.57 -20.04 14.51
N ILE A 80 -35.28 -20.68 13.38
CA ILE A 80 -35.99 -20.47 12.13
C ILE A 80 -37.17 -21.44 12.10
N ASP A 81 -38.39 -20.90 11.97
CA ASP A 81 -39.59 -21.73 11.93
C ASP A 81 -39.65 -22.59 10.65
N PRO A 82 -40.35 -23.74 10.67
CA PRO A 82 -40.48 -24.58 9.48
C PRO A 82 -41.07 -23.83 8.28
N GLY A 83 -40.25 -23.64 7.24
CA GLY A 83 -40.62 -22.93 6.01
C GLY A 83 -40.42 -21.41 6.06
N GLU A 84 -39.91 -20.88 7.17
CA GLU A 84 -39.52 -19.48 7.31
C GLU A 84 -38.16 -19.23 6.63
N ASP A 85 -38.03 -18.06 6.00
CA ASP A 85 -36.75 -17.59 5.45
C ASP A 85 -35.85 -17.06 6.57
N ALA A 86 -34.54 -17.32 6.49
CA ALA A 86 -33.58 -16.93 7.53
C ALA A 86 -33.55 -15.41 7.78
N VAL A 87 -33.71 -14.59 6.74
CA VAL A 87 -33.77 -13.12 6.89
C VAL A 87 -35.06 -12.72 7.58
N ALA A 88 -36.19 -13.34 7.21
CA ALA A 88 -37.48 -13.07 7.87
C ALA A 88 -37.43 -13.44 9.36
N ALA A 89 -36.88 -14.62 9.68
CA ALA A 89 -36.66 -15.06 11.06
C ALA A 89 -35.75 -14.07 11.82
N GLY A 90 -34.64 -13.64 11.22
CA GLY A 90 -33.73 -12.70 11.88
C GLY A 90 -34.39 -11.34 12.17
N VAL A 91 -35.18 -10.82 11.23
CA VAL A 91 -35.92 -9.55 11.43
C VAL A 91 -36.98 -9.70 12.52
N ARG A 92 -37.67 -10.85 12.59
CA ARG A 92 -38.64 -11.17 13.64
C ARG A 92 -37.97 -11.23 15.02
N GLU A 93 -36.92 -12.04 15.15
CA GLU A 93 -36.18 -12.23 16.40
C GLU A 93 -35.57 -10.92 16.90
N LEU A 94 -34.99 -10.10 16.00
CA LEU A 94 -34.48 -8.77 16.36
C LEU A 94 -35.58 -7.90 16.99
N LEU A 95 -36.79 -7.92 16.44
CA LEU A 95 -37.90 -7.14 16.97
C LEU A 95 -38.43 -7.70 18.29
N GLU A 96 -38.66 -9.01 18.37
CA GLU A 96 -39.19 -9.69 19.55
C GLU A 96 -38.23 -9.57 20.75
N GLU A 97 -36.95 -9.91 20.57
CA GLU A 97 -35.98 -9.94 21.69
C GLU A 97 -35.55 -8.54 22.14
N THR A 98 -35.52 -7.56 21.23
CA THR A 98 -34.86 -6.27 21.50
C THR A 98 -35.74 -5.04 21.29
N GLY A 99 -36.85 -5.17 20.54
CA GLY A 99 -37.69 -4.07 20.11
C GLY A 99 -37.10 -3.25 18.96
N TYR A 100 -35.99 -3.67 18.35
CA TYR A 100 -35.37 -2.99 17.21
C TYR A 100 -35.93 -3.48 15.88
N ARG A 101 -36.02 -2.55 14.92
CA ARG A 101 -36.40 -2.83 13.55
C ARG A 101 -35.29 -2.37 12.61
N ALA A 102 -34.84 -3.26 11.74
CA ALA A 102 -33.84 -2.97 10.72
C ALA A 102 -34.42 -2.09 9.60
N GLY A 103 -33.63 -1.13 9.12
CA GLY A 103 -33.95 -0.36 7.90
C GLY A 103 -33.54 -1.09 6.63
N ALA A 104 -32.40 -1.78 6.66
CA ALA A 104 -31.92 -2.63 5.57
C ALA A 104 -31.21 -3.87 6.12
N VAL A 105 -31.23 -4.97 5.36
CA VAL A 105 -30.67 -6.26 5.78
C VAL A 105 -29.90 -6.95 4.67
N PHE A 106 -28.88 -7.71 5.04
CA PHE A 106 -28.06 -8.53 4.15
C PHE A 106 -28.02 -9.98 4.66
N ASP A 107 -28.35 -10.92 3.77
CA ASP A 107 -28.19 -12.36 4.04
C ASP A 107 -26.71 -12.76 3.90
N ALA A 108 -26.05 -13.00 5.04
CA ALA A 108 -24.67 -13.47 5.08
C ALA A 108 -24.57 -15.01 5.02
N GLY A 109 -25.68 -15.70 4.71
CA GLY A 109 -25.81 -17.15 4.61
C GLY A 109 -25.54 -17.85 5.94
N GLY A 110 -25.33 -19.16 5.88
CA GLY A 110 -25.09 -19.96 7.08
C GLY A 110 -23.96 -20.97 6.98
N GLU A 111 -23.63 -21.54 8.12
CA GLU A 111 -22.65 -22.61 8.31
C GLU A 111 -23.25 -23.80 9.07
N TRP A 112 -22.61 -24.97 9.00
CA TRP A 112 -23.01 -26.12 9.82
C TRP A 112 -22.66 -25.86 11.29
N ALA A 113 -23.58 -26.19 12.20
CA ALA A 113 -23.38 -25.94 13.62
C ALA A 113 -22.26 -26.79 14.24
N ALA A 114 -22.11 -28.05 13.79
CA ALA A 114 -21.08 -28.98 14.21
C ALA A 114 -20.99 -30.17 13.23
N ALA A 115 -19.91 -30.94 13.27
CA ALA A 115 -19.71 -32.11 12.39
C ALA A 115 -20.76 -33.22 12.58
N ASN A 116 -21.38 -33.30 13.77
CA ASN A 116 -22.42 -34.26 14.12
C ASN A 116 -23.80 -33.60 14.33
N ALA A 117 -24.03 -32.42 13.74
CA ALA A 117 -25.30 -31.72 13.80
C ALA A 117 -25.89 -31.54 12.41
N ARG A 118 -27.22 -31.67 12.30
CA ARG A 118 -27.95 -31.37 11.05
C ARG A 118 -28.36 -29.90 10.90
N ARG A 119 -28.12 -29.10 11.94
CA ARG A 119 -28.49 -27.68 12.02
C ARG A 119 -27.53 -26.78 11.25
N ARG A 120 -28.07 -25.78 10.55
CA ARG A 120 -27.35 -24.59 10.07
C ARG A 120 -27.53 -23.39 11.00
N ARG A 121 -26.45 -22.60 11.15
CA ARG A 121 -26.45 -21.29 11.80
C ARG A 121 -26.33 -20.21 10.72
N HIS A 122 -27.37 -19.42 10.56
CA HIS A 122 -27.46 -18.32 9.60
C HIS A 122 -27.09 -16.99 10.25
N VAL A 123 -26.61 -16.06 9.44
CA VAL A 123 -26.27 -14.72 9.89
C VAL A 123 -26.90 -13.67 8.99
N VAL A 124 -27.52 -12.68 9.62
CA VAL A 124 -28.06 -11.50 8.96
C VAL A 124 -27.29 -10.27 9.45
N ILE A 125 -26.90 -9.39 8.53
CA ILE A 125 -26.33 -8.08 8.88
C ILE A 125 -27.42 -7.03 8.68
N ALA A 126 -27.70 -6.23 9.69
CA ALA A 126 -28.78 -5.25 9.68
C ALA A 126 -28.26 -3.84 9.94
N ALA A 127 -28.68 -2.89 9.10
CA ALA A 127 -28.36 -1.47 9.21
C ALA A 127 -29.59 -0.64 9.62
N ASP A 128 -29.32 0.58 10.07
CA ASP A 128 -30.31 1.58 10.47
C ASP A 128 -31.33 1.00 11.47
N CYS A 129 -30.83 0.21 12.41
CA CYS A 129 -31.67 -0.44 13.41
C CYS A 129 -32.20 0.60 14.40
N LEU A 130 -33.52 0.80 14.41
CA LEU A 130 -34.19 1.74 15.31
C LEU A 130 -35.05 0.99 16.31
N ARG A 131 -34.99 1.39 17.58
CA ARG A 131 -35.87 0.85 18.62
C ARG A 131 -37.29 1.41 18.45
N VAL A 132 -38.23 0.53 18.14
CA VAL A 132 -39.63 0.89 17.83
C VAL A 132 -40.63 0.32 18.81
N ALA A 133 -40.23 -0.65 19.64
CA ALA A 133 -41.09 -1.29 20.62
C ALA A 133 -40.32 -1.67 21.90
N ALA A 134 -41.05 -2.10 22.93
CA ALA A 134 -40.47 -2.85 24.03
C ALA A 134 -40.25 -4.32 23.59
N PRO A 135 -39.25 -5.02 24.15
CA PRO A 135 -39.09 -6.45 23.91
C PRO A 135 -40.31 -7.26 24.34
N GLU A 136 -40.58 -8.34 23.61
CA GLU A 136 -41.60 -9.35 23.89
C GLU A 136 -40.92 -10.72 23.93
N TRP A 137 -40.64 -11.23 25.14
CA TRP A 137 -39.93 -12.50 25.33
C TRP A 137 -40.89 -13.68 25.49
N GLY A 138 -40.46 -14.86 25.01
CA GLY A 138 -41.19 -16.10 25.21
C GLY A 138 -41.23 -16.56 26.69
N GLU A 139 -42.07 -17.56 26.96
CA GLU A 139 -42.31 -18.11 28.33
C GLU A 139 -41.03 -18.58 29.06
N HIS A 140 -39.96 -18.88 28.32
CA HIS A 140 -38.69 -19.39 28.85
C HIS A 140 -37.50 -18.46 28.57
N GLU A 141 -37.76 -17.21 28.19
CA GLU A 141 -36.72 -16.24 27.85
C GLU A 141 -36.74 -15.07 28.82
N THR A 142 -35.57 -14.78 29.38
CA THR A 142 -35.34 -13.59 30.22
C THR A 142 -33.97 -13.05 29.90
N GLY A 143 -33.87 -11.72 29.80
CA GLY A 143 -32.59 -11.11 29.49
C GLY A 143 -32.58 -9.61 29.67
N ARG A 144 -31.59 -8.98 29.07
CA ARG A 144 -31.44 -7.52 29.04
C ARG A 144 -30.89 -7.09 27.70
N VAL A 145 -31.59 -6.16 27.05
CA VAL A 145 -31.10 -5.48 25.84
C VAL A 145 -30.07 -4.43 26.24
N ARG A 146 -28.92 -4.42 25.60
CA ARG A 146 -27.91 -3.36 25.71
C ARG A 146 -27.28 -3.09 24.35
N THR A 147 -26.45 -2.05 24.27
CA THR A 147 -25.64 -1.78 23.10
C THR A 147 -24.16 -1.70 23.47
N ILE A 148 -23.29 -1.91 22.49
CA ILE A 148 -21.84 -1.61 22.54
C ILE A 148 -21.47 -0.69 21.39
N ALA A 149 -20.34 0.01 21.48
CA ALA A 149 -19.82 0.73 20.32
C ALA A 149 -19.48 -0.26 19.20
N ALA A 150 -19.71 0.11 17.94
CA ALA A 150 -19.37 -0.77 16.83
C ALA A 150 -17.86 -1.07 16.74
N SER A 151 -17.00 -0.17 17.24
CA SER A 151 -15.57 -0.40 17.42
C SER A 151 -15.26 -1.64 18.26
N ASP A 152 -16.10 -1.95 19.25
CA ASP A 152 -15.88 -3.03 20.21
C ASP A 152 -16.43 -4.37 19.69
N LEU A 153 -17.06 -4.38 18.50
CA LEU A 153 -17.74 -5.55 17.96
C LEU A 153 -16.77 -6.70 17.73
N ILE A 154 -15.64 -6.47 17.08
CA ILE A 154 -14.71 -7.54 16.72
C ILE A 154 -14.10 -8.16 17.97
N ASP A 155 -13.71 -7.35 18.94
CA ASP A 155 -13.22 -7.81 20.25
C ASP A 155 -14.29 -8.63 20.99
N HIS A 156 -15.53 -8.14 21.02
CA HIS A 156 -16.65 -8.86 21.64
C HIS A 156 -16.90 -10.24 20.98
N LEU A 157 -16.83 -10.32 19.65
CA LEU A 157 -17.03 -11.57 18.92
C LEU A 157 -15.84 -12.53 19.03
N THR A 158 -14.63 -12.02 19.30
CA THR A 158 -13.40 -12.83 19.34
C THR A 158 -12.94 -13.17 20.75
N ALA A 159 -13.49 -12.53 21.78
CA ALA A 159 -13.18 -12.77 23.20
C ALA A 159 -13.44 -14.22 23.68
N GLY A 160 -14.20 -15.01 22.91
CA GLY A 160 -14.56 -16.38 23.30
C GLY A 160 -15.67 -16.45 24.37
N GLU A 161 -16.32 -15.33 24.67
CA GLU A 161 -17.36 -15.19 25.71
C GLU A 161 -18.79 -15.12 25.11
N THR A 162 -18.97 -15.53 23.86
CA THR A 162 -20.26 -15.57 23.13
C THR A 162 -20.44 -16.91 22.42
N SER A 163 -21.68 -17.32 22.13
CA SER A 163 -21.94 -18.57 21.38
C SER A 163 -22.06 -18.39 19.87
N ASP A 164 -22.08 -17.14 19.40
CA ASP A 164 -22.36 -16.72 18.03
C ASP A 164 -21.21 -15.92 17.38
N GLY A 165 -20.11 -15.70 18.10
CA GLY A 165 -18.94 -14.95 17.63
C GLY A 165 -18.36 -15.46 16.30
N GLY A 166 -18.14 -16.77 16.19
CA GLY A 166 -17.62 -17.41 14.97
C GLY A 166 -18.52 -17.20 13.73
N PRO A 167 -19.82 -17.60 13.79
CA PRO A 167 -20.77 -17.31 12.73
C PRO A 167 -20.83 -15.83 12.35
N ALA A 168 -20.91 -14.93 13.34
CA ALA A 168 -21.02 -13.50 13.10
C ALA A 168 -19.80 -12.94 12.38
N LEU A 169 -18.58 -13.31 12.81
CA LEU A 169 -17.33 -12.89 12.16
C LEU A 169 -17.26 -13.39 10.71
N ARG A 170 -17.65 -14.65 10.46
CA ARG A 170 -17.81 -15.19 9.09
C ARG A 170 -18.80 -14.34 8.29
N GLY A 171 -19.93 -13.97 8.89
CA GLY A 171 -20.94 -13.14 8.27
C GLY A 171 -20.42 -11.76 7.87
N LEU A 172 -19.69 -11.09 8.77
CA LEU A 172 -19.04 -9.81 8.53
C LEU A 172 -18.02 -9.87 7.39
N ILE A 173 -17.18 -10.91 7.34
CA ILE A 173 -16.21 -11.12 6.24
C ILE A 173 -16.94 -11.28 4.90
N ARG A 174 -18.01 -12.09 4.86
CA ARG A 174 -18.81 -12.26 3.64
C ARG A 174 -19.47 -10.95 3.22
N PHE A 175 -19.97 -10.18 4.17
CA PHE A 175 -20.60 -8.89 3.91
C PHE A 175 -19.58 -7.86 3.40
N ALA A 176 -18.39 -7.77 3.98
CA ALA A 176 -17.32 -6.88 3.53
C ALA A 176 -16.87 -7.18 2.09
N ALA A 177 -16.77 -8.47 1.74
CA ALA A 177 -16.33 -8.94 0.43
C ALA A 177 -17.42 -8.94 -0.66
N SER A 178 -18.69 -8.77 -0.30
CA SER A 178 -19.80 -8.89 -1.24
C SER A 178 -19.86 -7.70 -2.21
N ARG A 179 -20.25 -7.98 -3.45
CA ARG A 179 -20.46 -6.98 -4.51
C ARG A 179 -21.95 -6.78 -4.76
N GLY A 180 -22.33 -5.59 -5.23
CA GLY A 180 -23.72 -5.31 -5.59
C GLY A 180 -24.66 -5.23 -4.39
N VAL A 181 -24.14 -4.88 -3.21
CA VAL A 181 -24.95 -4.67 -2.01
C VAL A 181 -25.90 -3.49 -2.21
N ASP A 182 -27.09 -3.60 -1.63
CA ASP A 182 -28.08 -2.52 -1.56
C ASP A 182 -27.41 -1.19 -1.18
N PRO A 183 -27.68 -0.08 -1.91
CA PRO A 183 -27.19 1.25 -1.56
C PRO A 183 -27.38 1.64 -0.08
N ALA A 184 -28.48 1.22 0.55
CA ALA A 184 -28.77 1.51 1.96
C ALA A 184 -27.75 0.86 2.92
N LEU A 185 -27.08 -0.21 2.51
CA LEU A 185 -26.10 -0.93 3.32
C LEU A 185 -24.66 -0.48 3.09
N ARG A 186 -24.38 0.42 2.13
CA ARG A 186 -23.01 0.78 1.74
C ARG A 186 -22.24 1.46 2.87
N GLY A 187 -22.90 2.32 3.65
CA GLY A 187 -22.29 2.97 4.82
C GLY A 187 -21.82 1.92 5.83
N LEU A 188 -22.72 1.00 6.20
CA LEU A 188 -22.39 -0.11 7.09
C LEU A 188 -21.32 -1.04 6.50
N GLN A 189 -21.34 -1.29 5.18
CA GLN A 189 -20.33 -2.13 4.52
C GLN A 189 -18.93 -1.51 4.61
N SER A 190 -18.80 -0.20 4.41
CA SER A 190 -17.54 0.51 4.61
C SER A 190 -17.09 0.43 6.06
N ARG A 191 -18.01 0.65 7.00
CA ARG A 191 -17.71 0.57 8.43
C ARG A 191 -17.21 -0.81 8.85
N VAL A 192 -17.85 -1.89 8.36
CA VAL A 192 -17.41 -3.26 8.64
C VAL A 192 -16.02 -3.55 8.04
N ARG A 193 -15.67 -2.98 6.88
CA ARG A 193 -14.31 -3.12 6.32
C ARG A 193 -13.26 -2.46 7.22
N GLU A 194 -13.55 -1.29 7.78
CA GLU A 194 -12.67 -0.63 8.73
C GLU A 194 -12.46 -1.48 9.99
N LEU A 195 -13.55 -1.99 10.58
CA LEU A 195 -13.51 -2.84 11.77
C LEU A 195 -12.72 -4.15 11.55
N LEU A 196 -12.82 -4.74 10.35
CA LEU A 196 -12.07 -5.95 10.01
C LEU A 196 -10.61 -5.66 9.65
N ALA A 197 -10.29 -4.46 9.14
CA ALA A 197 -8.92 -4.08 8.80
C ALA A 197 -8.03 -3.92 10.03
N THR A 198 -8.62 -3.64 11.19
CA THR A 198 -7.93 -3.61 12.49
C THR A 198 -7.76 -4.99 13.12
N PHE A 199 -8.12 -6.08 12.42
CA PHE A 199 -8.06 -7.46 12.93
C PHE A 199 -7.19 -8.40 12.03
N PRO A 200 -6.27 -9.20 12.59
CA PRO A 200 -5.98 -9.33 14.02
C PRO A 200 -5.39 -8.04 14.55
N ALA A 201 -5.82 -7.63 15.75
CA ALA A 201 -5.07 -6.64 16.49
C ALA A 201 -3.64 -7.18 16.56
N ASP A 202 -2.65 -6.40 16.13
CA ASP A 202 -1.25 -6.80 16.30
C ASP A 202 -1.09 -7.30 17.74
N ASP A 203 -0.46 -8.48 17.94
CA ASP A 203 -0.20 -9.10 19.26
C ASP A 203 0.53 -8.16 20.25
N ASP A 204 0.87 -6.94 19.81
CA ASP A 204 1.39 -5.83 20.59
C ASP A 204 0.34 -5.06 21.42
N THR A 205 -0.96 -5.39 21.36
CA THR A 205 -1.99 -4.75 22.22
C THR A 205 -1.91 -5.08 23.71
N THR A 206 -0.82 -5.72 24.17
CA THR A 206 -0.45 -5.69 25.60
C THR A 206 0.33 -4.43 25.99
N ALA A 207 0.80 -3.64 25.04
CA ALA A 207 1.21 -2.25 25.27
C ALA A 207 -0.03 -1.35 25.19
N GLY A 208 -0.21 -0.46 26.17
CA GLY A 208 -1.27 0.55 26.11
C GLY A 208 -1.22 1.35 24.80
N ALA A 209 -2.35 1.95 24.41
CA ALA A 209 -2.45 2.82 23.24
C ALA A 209 -1.19 3.69 23.08
N ASP A 210 -0.59 3.66 21.89
CA ASP A 210 0.64 4.37 21.61
C ASP A 210 0.42 5.85 21.92
N PRO A 211 1.15 6.44 22.89
CA PRO A 211 0.85 7.79 23.33
C PRO A 211 1.06 8.84 22.23
N PHE A 212 1.81 8.50 21.18
CA PHE A 212 2.00 9.36 20.02
C PHE A 212 0.76 9.42 19.12
N ASP A 213 -0.08 8.37 19.08
CA ASP A 213 -1.32 8.37 18.30
C ASP A 213 -2.25 9.51 18.77
N ALA A 214 -2.45 9.63 20.09
CA ALA A 214 -3.26 10.68 20.68
C ALA A 214 -2.68 12.10 20.43
N PHE A 215 -1.35 12.22 20.36
CA PHE A 215 -0.70 13.48 20.00
C PHE A 215 -1.02 13.85 18.55
N TRP A 216 -0.83 12.91 17.60
CA TRP A 216 -1.05 13.15 16.19
C TRP A 216 -2.52 13.41 15.85
N ASP A 217 -3.46 12.70 16.48
CA ASP A 217 -4.90 12.94 16.34
C ASP A 217 -5.31 14.35 16.77
N ALA A 218 -4.56 14.95 17.70
CA ALA A 218 -4.82 16.28 18.24
C ALA A 218 -3.90 17.37 17.66
N ALA A 219 -3.04 17.05 16.69
CA ALA A 219 -2.03 17.98 16.19
C ALA A 219 -2.63 19.09 15.31
N ASP A 220 -3.69 18.77 14.57
CA ASP A 220 -4.33 19.69 13.62
C ASP A 220 -4.82 20.98 14.30
N GLY A 221 -4.44 22.12 13.72
CA GLY A 221 -4.82 23.45 14.19
C GLY A 221 -3.97 24.02 15.34
N LYS A 222 -2.98 23.28 15.85
CA LYS A 222 -1.99 23.80 16.82
C LYS A 222 -0.86 24.54 16.10
N ASN A 223 -0.19 25.44 16.82
CA ASN A 223 1.03 26.10 16.32
C ASN A 223 2.28 25.28 16.66
N ALA A 224 3.38 25.54 15.95
CA ALA A 224 4.65 24.82 16.11
C ALA A 224 5.16 24.79 17.56
N ALA A 225 5.10 25.91 18.29
CA ALA A 225 5.59 25.98 19.67
C ALA A 225 4.78 25.09 20.62
N ALA A 226 3.46 25.01 20.44
CA ALA A 226 2.59 24.12 21.22
C ALA A 226 2.89 22.65 20.91
N LEU A 227 3.05 22.30 19.63
CA LEU A 227 3.35 20.94 19.21
C LEU A 227 4.69 20.45 19.78
N TRP A 228 5.75 21.26 19.70
CA TRP A 228 7.05 20.93 20.30
C TRP A 228 6.97 20.78 21.82
N ALA A 229 6.25 21.68 22.50
CA ALA A 229 6.08 21.61 23.96
C ALA A 229 5.31 20.37 24.44
N GLU A 230 4.46 19.79 23.60
CA GLU A 230 3.73 18.55 23.87
C GLU A 230 4.54 17.30 23.47
N LEU A 231 5.24 17.33 22.34
CA LEU A 231 5.99 16.19 21.83
C LEU A 231 7.28 15.93 22.59
N ASP A 232 8.06 16.96 22.91
CA ASP A 232 9.39 16.79 23.54
C ASP A 232 9.32 16.01 24.86
N PRO A 233 8.39 16.31 25.79
CA PRO A 233 8.24 15.52 27.02
C PRO A 233 7.81 14.07 26.73
N LEU A 234 6.95 13.86 25.74
CA LEU A 234 6.46 12.53 25.37
C LEU A 234 7.58 11.65 24.79
N ALA A 235 8.43 12.25 23.96
CA ALA A 235 9.55 11.60 23.32
C ALA A 235 10.75 11.38 24.27
N ALA A 236 10.83 12.11 25.39
CA ALA A 236 11.92 12.04 26.34
C ALA A 236 12.09 10.65 26.99
N ASP A 237 10.98 9.93 27.22
CA ASP A 237 10.98 8.59 27.82
C ASP A 237 11.03 7.46 26.78
N SER A 238 11.03 7.79 25.49
CA SER A 238 11.06 6.83 24.39
C SER A 238 12.49 6.44 24.00
N ALA A 239 12.64 5.25 23.40
CA ALA A 239 13.89 4.82 22.77
C ALA A 239 14.34 5.83 21.70
N GLU A 240 15.66 5.99 21.52
CA GLU A 240 16.21 7.02 20.62
C GLU A 240 15.66 6.91 19.19
N ALA A 241 15.51 5.68 18.67
CA ALA A 241 14.97 5.48 17.33
C ALA A 241 13.54 6.03 17.17
N VAL A 242 12.70 5.84 18.19
CA VAL A 242 11.31 6.35 18.22
C VAL A 242 11.32 7.86 18.41
N ARG A 243 12.13 8.38 19.34
CA ARG A 243 12.27 9.82 19.56
C ARG A 243 12.71 10.56 18.31
N SER A 244 13.73 10.05 17.61
CA SER A 244 14.23 10.60 16.36
C SER A 244 13.14 10.57 15.28
N TYR A 245 12.40 9.46 15.18
CA TYR A 245 11.28 9.33 14.24
C TYR A 245 10.18 10.36 14.48
N GLU A 246 9.66 10.46 15.71
CA GLU A 246 8.52 11.33 16.02
C GLU A 246 8.90 12.82 15.87
N ARG A 247 10.12 13.20 16.25
CA ARG A 247 10.65 14.55 16.02
C ARG A 247 10.84 14.86 14.54
N ALA A 248 11.30 13.88 13.75
CA ALA A 248 11.38 14.02 12.29
C ALA A 248 9.99 14.25 11.69
N SER A 249 8.99 13.48 12.12
CA SER A 249 7.61 13.63 11.69
C SER A 249 7.02 14.99 12.04
N LEU A 250 7.40 15.59 13.17
CA LEU A 250 6.94 16.95 13.49
C LEU A 250 7.58 18.02 12.60
N HIS A 251 8.89 17.93 12.34
CA HIS A 251 9.53 18.81 11.36
C HIS A 251 8.87 18.68 9.98
N ASP A 252 8.66 17.45 9.50
CA ASP A 252 8.00 17.19 8.21
C ASP A 252 6.56 17.74 8.17
N PHE A 253 5.79 17.54 9.25
CA PHE A 253 4.43 18.09 9.40
C PHE A 253 4.41 19.63 9.36
N LEU A 254 5.46 20.28 9.87
CA LEU A 254 5.61 21.73 9.87
C LEU A 254 6.15 22.29 8.54
N GLY A 255 6.48 21.44 7.57
CA GLY A 255 7.11 21.85 6.30
C GLY A 255 8.59 22.22 6.46
N GLU A 256 9.27 21.58 7.41
CA GLU A 256 10.69 21.72 7.73
C GLU A 256 11.43 20.45 7.29
N GLU A 257 11.31 20.07 6.00
CA GLU A 257 11.79 18.78 5.50
C GLU A 257 13.31 18.62 5.61
N ALA A 258 14.07 19.72 5.48
CA ALA A 258 15.53 19.71 5.59
C ALA A 258 15.99 19.32 7.00
N GLU A 259 15.25 19.73 8.03
CA GLU A 259 15.44 19.39 9.43
C GLU A 259 14.96 17.97 9.75
N ALA A 260 13.91 17.49 9.08
CA ALA A 260 13.37 16.15 9.26
C ALA A 260 14.30 15.04 8.74
N ILE A 261 14.90 15.23 7.56
CA ILE A 261 15.74 14.22 6.88
C ILE A 261 16.84 13.59 7.78
N PRO A 262 17.70 14.36 8.47
CA PRO A 262 18.75 13.77 9.31
C PRO A 262 18.18 12.95 10.47
N LEU A 263 17.04 13.34 11.03
CA LEU A 263 16.38 12.64 12.13
C LEU A 263 15.75 11.31 11.66
N TYR A 264 15.09 11.30 10.50
CA TYR A 264 14.61 10.05 9.90
C TYR A 264 15.74 9.07 9.61
N ARG A 265 16.88 9.55 9.08
CA ARG A 265 18.06 8.71 8.87
C ARG A 265 18.58 8.13 10.20
N SER A 266 18.70 8.97 11.24
CA SER A 266 19.09 8.52 12.59
C SER A 266 18.16 7.44 13.12
N ALA A 267 16.85 7.63 12.99
CA ALA A 267 15.86 6.65 13.44
C ALA A 267 16.05 5.28 12.76
N LEU A 268 16.28 5.27 11.45
CA LEU A 268 16.52 4.03 10.70
C LEU A 268 17.85 3.37 11.08
N ASP A 269 18.91 4.15 11.28
CA ASP A 269 20.24 3.67 11.67
C ASP A 269 20.25 3.09 13.10
N GLU A 270 19.43 3.64 13.98
CA GLU A 270 19.24 3.18 15.36
C GLU A 270 18.31 1.97 15.49
N GLY A 271 17.79 1.47 14.37
CA GLY A 271 17.04 0.23 14.33
C GLY A 271 15.54 0.38 14.54
N LEU A 272 14.94 1.51 14.14
CA LEU A 272 13.48 1.65 14.09
C LEU A 272 12.84 0.46 13.35
N ALA A 273 11.82 -0.13 13.96
CA ALA A 273 11.19 -1.38 13.54
C ALA A 273 9.66 -1.25 13.41
N GLY A 274 9.03 -2.31 12.89
CA GLY A 274 7.57 -2.41 12.76
C GLY A 274 6.94 -1.33 11.88
N LYS A 275 5.69 -0.97 12.18
CA LYS A 275 4.90 0.02 11.44
C LYS A 275 5.59 1.38 11.32
N ARG A 276 6.27 1.83 12.38
CA ARG A 276 7.04 3.10 12.38
C ARG A 276 8.18 3.09 11.37
N ARG A 277 8.88 1.96 11.21
CA ARG A 277 9.93 1.83 10.19
C ARG A 277 9.37 2.05 8.79
N SER A 278 8.26 1.39 8.48
CA SER A 278 7.62 1.48 7.17
C SER A 278 7.13 2.90 6.90
N ALA A 279 6.49 3.54 7.88
CA ALA A 279 6.09 4.95 7.79
C ALA A 279 7.30 5.90 7.61
N CYS A 280 8.37 5.70 8.39
CA CYS A 280 9.61 6.48 8.32
C CYS A 280 10.25 6.46 6.93
N ILE A 281 10.27 5.31 6.24
CA ILE A 281 10.82 5.20 4.89
C ILE A 281 9.99 6.04 3.90
N ILE A 282 8.67 5.96 3.99
CA ILE A 282 7.75 6.69 3.10
C ILE A 282 7.87 8.20 3.34
N GLN A 283 7.85 8.63 4.61
CA GLN A 283 7.97 10.04 4.98
C GLN A 283 9.33 10.60 4.58
N LEU A 284 10.43 9.91 4.88
CA LEU A 284 11.77 10.31 4.44
C LEU A 284 11.86 10.45 2.91
N ALA A 285 11.27 9.52 2.15
CA ALA A 285 11.22 9.62 0.70
C ALA A 285 10.42 10.85 0.23
N SER A 286 9.31 11.16 0.91
CA SER A 286 8.55 12.39 0.64
C SER A 286 9.37 13.65 0.93
N SER A 287 10.04 13.71 2.09
CA SER A 287 10.87 14.86 2.48
C SER A 287 12.04 15.07 1.50
N LEU A 288 12.73 13.98 1.09
CA LEU A 288 13.78 14.03 0.07
C LEU A 288 13.28 14.61 -1.26
N ARG A 289 12.09 14.17 -1.71
CA ARG A 289 11.46 14.71 -2.93
C ARG A 289 11.15 16.20 -2.79
N ASN A 290 10.65 16.65 -1.64
CA ASN A 290 10.30 18.06 -1.42
C ASN A 290 11.53 18.98 -1.42
N VAL A 291 12.68 18.50 -0.92
CA VAL A 291 13.94 19.26 -0.97
C VAL A 291 14.68 19.14 -2.32
N GLY A 292 14.08 18.52 -3.32
CA GLY A 292 14.64 18.41 -4.67
C GLY A 292 15.57 17.21 -4.90
N ASP A 293 15.52 16.18 -4.06
CA ASP A 293 16.24 14.90 -4.24
C ASP A 293 15.25 13.75 -4.55
N PRO A 294 14.62 13.73 -5.75
CA PRO A 294 13.71 12.65 -6.11
C PRO A 294 14.44 11.32 -6.37
N SER A 295 15.72 11.34 -6.75
CA SER A 295 16.54 10.14 -6.93
C SER A 295 16.79 9.40 -5.61
N GLY A 296 17.12 10.14 -4.55
CA GLY A 296 17.22 9.60 -3.19
C GLY A 296 15.90 9.03 -2.69
N ALA A 297 14.77 9.69 -2.98
CA ALA A 297 13.44 9.18 -2.67
C ALA A 297 13.15 7.83 -3.37
N LEU A 298 13.45 7.71 -4.66
CA LEU A 298 13.26 6.48 -5.43
C LEU A 298 14.14 5.33 -4.92
N ALA A 299 15.38 5.61 -4.52
CA ALA A 299 16.29 4.61 -3.97
C ALA A 299 15.76 3.94 -2.68
N LEU A 300 14.97 4.69 -1.88
CA LEU A 300 14.28 4.16 -0.72
C LEU A 300 13.05 3.32 -1.11
N LEU A 301 12.19 3.88 -1.96
CA LEU A 301 10.88 3.30 -2.30
C LEU A 301 10.98 2.03 -3.16
N HIS A 302 12.00 1.91 -4.01
CA HIS A 302 12.26 0.66 -4.75
C HIS A 302 12.66 -0.51 -3.85
N ARG A 303 13.18 -0.24 -2.65
CA ARG A 303 13.53 -1.27 -1.65
C ARG A 303 12.39 -1.56 -0.67
N PHE A 304 11.26 -0.87 -0.82
CA PHE A 304 10.11 -1.06 0.05
C PHE A 304 9.44 -2.42 -0.22
N PRO A 305 9.18 -3.26 0.81
CA PRO A 305 8.66 -4.61 0.61
C PRO A 305 7.25 -4.62 0.03
N ASP A 306 7.01 -5.42 -1.02
CA ASP A 306 5.66 -5.58 -1.60
C ASP A 306 4.66 -6.26 -0.66
N THR A 307 5.13 -6.92 0.39
CA THR A 307 4.30 -7.59 1.40
C THR A 307 3.94 -6.68 2.57
N ASP A 308 4.47 -5.46 2.63
CA ASP A 308 4.22 -4.54 3.72
C ASP A 308 2.80 -3.94 3.60
N PRO A 309 2.04 -3.80 4.72
CA PRO A 309 0.69 -3.22 4.69
C PRO A 309 0.62 -1.81 4.07
N LEU A 310 1.71 -1.03 4.09
CA LEU A 310 1.78 0.31 3.53
C LEU A 310 2.29 0.34 2.08
N VAL A 311 2.37 -0.80 1.38
CA VAL A 311 2.87 -0.87 0.01
C VAL A 311 2.14 0.08 -0.94
N ASP A 312 0.81 0.20 -0.87
CA ASP A 312 0.06 1.10 -1.75
C ASP A 312 0.41 2.57 -1.51
N ALA A 313 0.65 2.95 -0.24
CA ALA A 313 1.13 4.28 0.11
C ALA A 313 2.54 4.50 -0.46
N ALA A 314 3.46 3.54 -0.27
CA ALA A 314 4.80 3.62 -0.84
C ALA A 314 4.78 3.78 -2.37
N ARG A 315 3.91 3.05 -3.09
CA ARG A 315 3.75 3.17 -4.54
C ARG A 315 3.14 4.51 -4.95
N ALA A 316 2.28 5.12 -4.13
CA ALA A 316 1.79 6.48 -4.37
C ALA A 316 2.91 7.52 -4.28
N PHE A 317 3.75 7.45 -3.24
CA PHE A 317 4.91 8.34 -3.11
C PHE A 317 5.98 8.05 -4.17
N GLU A 318 6.11 6.81 -4.62
CA GLU A 318 7.01 6.45 -5.73
C GLU A 318 6.54 7.11 -7.03
N ALA A 319 5.24 7.09 -7.31
CA ALA A 319 4.68 7.80 -8.45
C ALA A 319 4.96 9.31 -8.38
N LEU A 320 4.85 9.94 -7.20
CA LEU A 320 5.18 11.35 -7.01
C LEU A 320 6.68 11.63 -7.22
N ALA A 321 7.55 10.76 -6.72
CA ALA A 321 9.00 10.85 -6.90
C ALA A 321 9.38 10.69 -8.38
N LEU A 322 8.83 9.68 -9.08
CA LEU A 322 8.99 9.50 -10.52
C LEU A 322 8.52 10.72 -11.31
N PHE A 323 7.40 11.33 -10.93
CA PHE A 323 6.92 12.53 -11.60
C PHE A 323 7.87 13.73 -11.39
N SER A 324 8.37 13.90 -10.17
CA SER A 324 9.34 14.95 -9.82
C SER A 324 10.68 14.74 -10.55
N ASP A 325 11.06 13.48 -10.77
CA ASP A 325 12.21 13.04 -11.56
C ASP A 325 11.97 13.05 -13.10
N GLN A 326 10.96 13.79 -13.57
CA GLN A 326 10.62 13.93 -14.99
C GLN A 326 10.33 12.60 -15.72
N LYS A 327 9.83 11.58 -15.00
CA LYS A 327 9.40 10.27 -15.51
C LYS A 327 7.87 10.10 -15.43
N PRO A 328 7.07 10.89 -16.19
CA PRO A 328 5.61 10.92 -16.02
C PRO A 328 4.90 9.64 -16.45
N ALA A 329 5.42 8.90 -17.43
CA ALA A 329 4.81 7.63 -17.84
C ALA A 329 5.04 6.51 -16.82
N PRO A 330 6.27 6.28 -16.31
CA PRO A 330 6.49 5.44 -15.13
C PRO A 330 5.65 5.86 -13.93
N ALA A 331 5.60 7.17 -13.62
CA ALA A 331 4.79 7.69 -12.50
C ALA A 331 3.31 7.28 -12.61
N LEU A 332 2.68 7.56 -13.74
CA LEU A 332 1.27 7.21 -13.96
C LEU A 332 1.06 5.70 -13.97
N ARG A 333 2.01 4.93 -14.54
CA ARG A 333 1.96 3.47 -14.53
C ARG A 333 1.96 2.94 -13.10
N THR A 334 2.90 3.36 -12.26
CA THR A 334 3.00 2.94 -10.85
C THR A 334 1.70 3.26 -10.10
N ALA A 335 1.15 4.46 -10.27
CA ALA A 335 -0.11 4.86 -9.64
C ALA A 335 -1.31 3.99 -10.09
N LEU A 336 -1.44 3.73 -11.40
CA LEU A 336 -2.53 2.91 -11.93
C LEU A 336 -2.41 1.44 -11.51
N GLN A 337 -1.19 0.91 -11.43
CA GLN A 337 -0.94 -0.45 -10.98
C GLN A 337 -1.26 -0.63 -9.50
N ALA A 338 -0.91 0.34 -8.64
CA ALA A 338 -1.29 0.34 -7.23
C ALA A 338 -2.83 0.44 -7.05
N LEU A 339 -3.52 1.19 -7.92
CA LEU A 339 -4.97 1.34 -7.84
C LEU A 339 -5.75 0.13 -8.38
N ALA A 340 -5.20 -0.61 -9.35
CA ALA A 340 -5.92 -1.68 -10.06
C ALA A 340 -6.49 -2.81 -9.17
N PRO A 341 -5.80 -3.29 -8.11
CA PRO A 341 -6.37 -4.25 -7.16
C PRO A 341 -7.68 -3.79 -6.53
N HIS A 342 -7.82 -2.48 -6.28
CA HIS A 342 -8.99 -1.82 -5.67
C HIS A 342 -10.14 -1.55 -6.65
N LEU A 343 -9.92 -1.79 -7.96
CA LEU A 343 -10.89 -1.53 -9.02
C LEU A 343 -11.41 -2.83 -9.67
N PRO A 344 -12.08 -3.73 -8.96
CA PRO A 344 -12.38 -5.08 -9.46
C PRO A 344 -13.19 -5.13 -10.76
N ALA A 345 -14.02 -4.12 -11.06
CA ALA A 345 -14.77 -4.04 -12.32
C ALA A 345 -13.90 -3.59 -13.51
N TYR A 346 -12.84 -2.82 -13.24
CA TYR A 346 -11.98 -2.20 -14.26
C TYR A 346 -10.53 -2.69 -14.22
N ARG A 347 -10.19 -3.61 -13.30
CA ARG A 347 -8.82 -4.08 -13.03
C ARG A 347 -8.07 -4.42 -14.31
N ARG A 348 -8.64 -5.34 -15.11
CA ARG A 348 -8.04 -5.76 -16.38
C ARG A 348 -7.81 -4.60 -17.35
N SER A 349 -8.74 -3.66 -17.43
CA SER A 349 -8.63 -2.50 -18.31
C SER A 349 -7.54 -1.55 -17.84
N VAL A 350 -7.51 -1.24 -16.54
CA VAL A 350 -6.51 -0.35 -15.92
C VAL A 350 -5.11 -0.95 -16.01
N GLU A 351 -4.94 -2.25 -15.74
CA GLU A 351 -3.69 -2.97 -15.94
C GLU A 351 -3.23 -2.91 -17.40
N GLY A 352 -4.15 -3.12 -18.35
CA GLY A 352 -3.87 -2.98 -19.78
C GLY A 352 -3.38 -1.58 -20.14
N TYR A 353 -4.11 -0.54 -19.72
CA TYR A 353 -3.71 0.84 -19.99
C TYR A 353 -2.38 1.20 -19.35
N ALA A 354 -2.12 0.76 -18.12
CA ALA A 354 -0.85 0.98 -17.45
C ALA A 354 0.33 0.33 -18.21
N ALA A 355 0.11 -0.86 -18.78
CA ALA A 355 1.10 -1.56 -19.61
C ALA A 355 1.36 -0.82 -20.94
N ASP A 356 0.32 -0.23 -21.52
CA ASP A 356 0.40 0.52 -22.79
C ASP A 356 0.98 1.94 -22.64
N LEU A 357 1.11 2.46 -21.41
CA LEU A 357 1.71 3.77 -21.16
C LEU A 357 3.16 3.78 -21.66
N THR A 358 3.41 4.62 -22.66
CA THR A 358 4.75 4.93 -23.16
C THR A 358 5.14 6.34 -22.75
N SER A 359 6.44 6.60 -22.60
CA SER A 359 6.93 7.96 -22.37
C SER A 359 6.42 8.88 -23.47
N PRO A 360 5.80 10.03 -23.13
CA PRO A 360 5.31 10.95 -24.14
C PRO A 360 6.47 11.38 -25.04
N ARG A 361 6.26 11.38 -26.37
CA ARG A 361 7.23 11.94 -27.32
C ARG A 361 7.40 13.42 -27.00
N ARG A 362 8.54 13.78 -26.41
CA ARG A 362 8.91 15.15 -26.06
C ARG A 362 10.24 15.50 -26.68
N ILE A 363 10.37 16.77 -27.08
CA ILE A 363 11.65 17.36 -27.44
C ILE A 363 12.33 17.73 -26.13
N ARG A 364 13.52 17.20 -25.88
CA ARG A 364 14.34 17.57 -24.72
C ARG A 364 15.35 18.63 -25.13
N VAL A 365 15.53 19.65 -24.29
CA VAL A 365 16.68 20.56 -24.44
C VAL A 365 17.77 20.03 -23.52
N ILE A 366 18.98 19.88 -24.05
CA ILE A 366 20.14 19.41 -23.28
C ILE A 366 21.29 20.40 -23.41
N SER A 367 22.21 20.35 -22.46
CA SER A 367 23.44 21.14 -22.47
C SER A 367 24.63 20.21 -22.31
N VAL A 368 25.57 20.23 -23.26
CA VAL A 368 26.71 19.32 -23.30
C VAL A 368 28.05 20.05 -23.43
N ALA A 369 29.09 19.49 -22.81
CA ALA A 369 30.42 20.05 -22.69
C ALA A 369 31.39 19.44 -23.71
N VAL A 370 32.09 20.31 -24.43
CA VAL A 370 33.29 19.98 -25.21
C VAL A 370 34.48 20.46 -24.40
N ILE A 371 35.18 19.51 -23.79
CA ILE A 371 36.40 19.75 -23.02
C ILE A 371 37.52 19.04 -23.76
N VAL A 372 38.54 19.80 -24.14
CA VAL A 372 39.69 19.31 -24.91
C VAL A 372 41.01 19.69 -24.26
N ALA A 373 41.96 18.78 -24.35
CA ALA A 373 43.33 18.95 -23.90
C ALA A 373 44.28 18.10 -24.75
N ASP A 374 45.29 18.73 -25.36
CA ASP A 374 46.37 18.07 -26.11
C ASP A 374 45.89 17.03 -27.17
N GLY A 375 44.84 17.36 -27.94
CA GLY A 375 44.26 16.45 -28.95
C GLY A 375 43.38 15.33 -28.38
N TYR A 376 43.04 15.39 -27.10
CA TYR A 376 42.06 14.52 -26.43
C TYR A 376 40.78 15.29 -26.14
N VAL A 377 39.65 14.59 -26.20
CA VAL A 377 38.34 15.09 -25.78
C VAL A 377 37.82 14.26 -24.61
N LEU A 378 37.24 14.91 -23.61
CA LEU A 378 36.59 14.23 -22.51
C LEU A 378 35.21 13.72 -22.95
N ALA A 379 34.94 12.44 -22.74
CA ALA A 379 33.69 11.83 -23.14
C ALA A 379 33.20 10.79 -22.13
N GLU A 380 31.88 10.71 -22.01
CA GLU A 380 31.18 9.69 -21.23
C GLU A 380 30.91 8.45 -22.10
N GLU A 381 31.20 7.26 -21.55
CA GLU A 381 31.03 6.00 -22.27
C GLU A 381 29.73 5.29 -21.88
N TYR A 382 28.93 4.93 -22.88
CA TYR A 382 27.69 4.19 -22.69
C TYR A 382 27.77 2.78 -23.32
N PRO A 383 27.24 1.75 -22.64
CA PRO A 383 27.09 0.44 -23.24
C PRO A 383 26.08 0.49 -24.39
N GLY A 384 26.42 -0.15 -25.51
CA GLY A 384 25.49 -0.33 -26.62
C GLY A 384 24.36 -1.28 -26.27
N GLY A 385 23.19 -1.13 -26.92
CA GLY A 385 22.13 -2.13 -26.86
C GLY A 385 22.57 -3.48 -27.46
N PRO A 386 21.86 -4.59 -27.20
CA PRO A 386 22.04 -5.88 -27.87
C PRO A 386 22.14 -5.74 -29.40
N GLY A 387 23.33 -5.99 -29.94
CA GLY A 387 23.65 -5.86 -31.37
C GLY A 387 24.26 -4.52 -31.79
N ALA A 388 24.30 -3.51 -30.90
CA ALA A 388 24.97 -2.24 -31.08
C ALA A 388 26.26 -2.18 -30.25
N GLY A 389 27.33 -1.60 -30.81
CA GLY A 389 28.58 -1.35 -30.09
C GLY A 389 28.44 -0.22 -29.06
N ARG A 390 29.45 -0.05 -28.20
CA ARG A 390 29.56 1.12 -27.31
C ARG A 390 29.46 2.44 -28.09
N PHE A 391 28.99 3.49 -27.43
CA PHE A 391 28.98 4.84 -27.97
C PHE A 391 29.42 5.85 -26.91
N LEU A 392 29.83 7.04 -27.36
CA LEU A 392 30.29 8.12 -26.51
C LEU A 392 29.32 9.30 -26.53
N ARG A 393 29.27 10.05 -25.43
CA ARG A 393 28.57 11.33 -25.36
C ARG A 393 29.47 12.41 -24.77
N ALA A 394 29.26 13.64 -25.23
CA ALA A 394 29.77 14.82 -24.53
C ALA A 394 29.09 14.91 -23.14
N PRO A 395 29.85 15.09 -22.04
CA PRO A 395 29.29 15.18 -20.70
C PRO A 395 28.26 16.30 -20.54
N GLY A 396 27.30 16.14 -19.63
CA GLY A 396 26.24 17.10 -19.33
C GLY A 396 24.84 16.51 -19.48
N GLY A 397 23.82 17.31 -19.15
CA GLY A 397 22.47 16.80 -18.94
C GLY A 397 21.35 17.70 -19.46
N GLY A 398 20.19 17.56 -18.85
CA GLY A 398 18.96 18.25 -19.27
C GLY A 398 18.98 19.73 -18.91
N VAL A 399 18.31 20.55 -19.72
CA VAL A 399 17.97 21.93 -19.32
C VAL A 399 16.60 21.90 -18.67
N GLU A 400 16.55 22.28 -17.39
CA GLU A 400 15.31 22.28 -16.62
C GLU A 400 14.39 23.47 -16.99
N PHE A 401 13.10 23.35 -16.66
CA PHE A 401 12.14 24.41 -16.92
C PHE A 401 12.50 25.69 -16.15
N GLY A 402 12.65 26.81 -16.87
CA GLY A 402 13.08 28.09 -16.28
C GLY A 402 14.60 28.24 -16.13
N GLU A 403 15.37 27.20 -16.47
CA GLU A 403 16.83 27.21 -16.46
C GLU A 403 17.40 27.66 -17.82
N THR A 404 18.52 28.38 -17.81
CA THR A 404 19.28 28.64 -19.04
C THR A 404 20.22 27.48 -19.34
N ALA A 405 20.49 27.16 -20.61
CA ALA A 405 21.45 26.09 -20.95
C ALA A 405 22.83 26.30 -20.31
N ALA A 406 23.28 27.55 -20.15
CA ALA A 406 24.53 27.87 -19.48
C ALA A 406 24.48 27.60 -17.96
N ALA A 407 23.32 27.80 -17.31
CA ALA A 407 23.13 27.44 -15.91
C ALA A 407 23.10 25.91 -15.75
N ALA A 408 22.36 25.21 -16.62
CA ALA A 408 22.31 23.76 -16.69
C ALA A 408 23.72 23.17 -16.80
N MET A 409 24.54 23.66 -17.73
CA MET A 409 25.93 23.20 -17.87
C MET A 409 26.74 23.26 -16.57
N ARG A 410 26.62 24.36 -15.82
CA ARG A 410 27.33 24.53 -14.54
C ARG A 410 26.75 23.66 -13.43
N ARG A 411 25.45 23.36 -13.49
CA ARG A 411 24.76 22.49 -12.54
C ARG A 411 25.15 21.04 -12.78
N GLU A 412 24.97 20.55 -14.01
CA GLU A 412 25.27 19.18 -14.42
C GLU A 412 26.72 18.80 -14.14
N LEU A 413 27.72 19.60 -14.55
CA LEU A 413 29.13 19.26 -14.27
C LEU A 413 29.47 19.25 -12.77
N ARG A 414 28.77 20.04 -11.96
CA ARG A 414 28.95 20.04 -10.50
C ARG A 414 28.31 18.80 -9.87
N GLU A 415 27.10 18.46 -10.29
CA GLU A 415 26.30 17.35 -9.75
C GLU A 415 26.85 16.00 -10.21
N GLU A 416 27.13 15.84 -11.50
CA GLU A 416 27.55 14.59 -12.12
C GLU A 416 29.04 14.30 -11.88
N LEU A 417 29.90 15.32 -11.94
CA LEU A 417 31.37 15.14 -11.97
C LEU A 417 32.12 15.86 -10.84
N ALA A 418 31.42 16.48 -9.89
CA ALA A 418 32.02 17.30 -8.83
C ALA A 418 32.99 18.38 -9.35
N ALA A 419 32.73 18.91 -10.56
CA ALA A 419 33.62 19.83 -11.25
C ALA A 419 33.04 21.24 -11.38
N GLY A 420 33.90 22.24 -11.22
CA GLY A 420 33.58 23.64 -11.52
C GLY A 420 33.73 23.97 -13.01
N VAL A 421 33.15 25.09 -13.42
CA VAL A 421 33.30 25.66 -14.78
C VAL A 421 34.01 27.01 -14.66
N ASP A 422 35.22 27.10 -15.21
CA ASP A 422 36.04 28.32 -15.19
C ASP A 422 35.65 29.26 -16.34
N GLU A 423 35.52 28.71 -17.55
CA GLU A 423 35.05 29.43 -18.74
C GLU A 423 34.02 28.61 -19.50
N LEU A 424 33.07 29.31 -20.11
CA LEU A 424 31.94 28.71 -20.81
C LEU A 424 31.57 29.51 -22.07
N THR A 425 31.73 28.89 -23.24
CA THR A 425 31.45 29.52 -24.54
C THR A 425 30.50 28.64 -25.36
N LEU A 426 29.35 29.18 -25.78
CA LEU A 426 28.42 28.45 -26.65
C LEU A 426 29.02 28.31 -28.05
N LEU A 427 29.23 27.07 -28.50
CA LEU A 427 29.75 26.77 -29.83
C LEU A 427 28.63 26.70 -30.85
N THR A 428 27.57 25.94 -30.54
CA THR A 428 26.43 25.75 -31.44
C THR A 428 25.20 25.25 -30.70
N VAL A 429 24.06 25.28 -31.38
CA VAL A 429 22.84 24.55 -31.01
C VAL A 429 22.58 23.51 -32.09
N SER A 430 22.66 22.23 -31.74
CA SER A 430 22.49 21.11 -32.64
C SER A 430 21.16 20.40 -32.39
N GLU A 431 20.45 20.05 -33.46
CA GLU A 431 19.26 19.22 -33.39
C GLU A 431 19.64 17.75 -33.60
N ASN A 432 19.28 16.90 -32.64
CA ASN A 432 19.57 15.47 -32.65
C ASN A 432 18.26 14.68 -32.63
N ILE A 433 17.92 14.04 -33.76
CA ILE A 433 16.75 13.17 -33.89
C ILE A 433 17.24 11.75 -34.11
N PHE A 434 16.84 10.83 -33.24
CA PHE A 434 17.28 9.45 -33.30
C PHE A 434 16.14 8.48 -33.00
N ASP A 435 16.23 7.29 -33.61
CA ASP A 435 15.37 6.15 -33.32
C ASP A 435 16.21 4.87 -33.51
N ASP A 436 16.51 4.19 -32.40
CA ASP A 436 17.29 2.94 -32.41
C ASP A 436 16.41 1.68 -32.32
N GLY A 437 15.10 1.84 -32.46
CA GLY A 437 14.10 0.76 -32.32
C GLY A 437 13.76 0.40 -30.86
N ARG A 438 14.49 0.90 -29.87
CA ARG A 438 14.18 0.78 -28.43
C ARG A 438 13.78 2.12 -27.82
N LYS A 439 14.42 3.19 -28.27
CA LYS A 439 14.21 4.57 -27.82
C LYS A 439 14.23 5.47 -29.05
N SER A 440 13.13 6.18 -29.25
CA SER A 440 13.10 7.35 -30.12
C SER A 440 13.24 8.60 -29.27
N GLY A 441 14.03 9.55 -29.76
CA GLY A 441 14.34 10.78 -29.05
C GLY A 441 14.52 11.96 -30.01
N HIS A 442 14.21 13.13 -29.50
CA HIS A 442 14.45 14.41 -30.17
C HIS A 442 15.07 15.34 -29.14
N GLU A 443 16.32 15.69 -29.34
CA GLU A 443 17.10 16.54 -28.44
C GLU A 443 17.52 17.83 -29.19
N ILE A 444 17.44 18.97 -28.50
CA ILE A 444 18.08 20.22 -28.91
C ILE A 444 19.27 20.43 -27.98
N ALA A 445 20.47 20.19 -28.50
CA ALA A 445 21.70 20.20 -27.74
C ALA A 445 22.40 21.56 -27.85
N HIS A 446 22.51 22.28 -26.74
CA HIS A 446 23.41 23.40 -26.60
C HIS A 446 24.82 22.86 -26.32
N VAL A 447 25.73 23.06 -27.26
CA VAL A 447 27.10 22.54 -27.19
C VAL A 447 28.02 23.67 -26.75
N PHE A 448 28.68 23.51 -25.61
CA PHE A 448 29.58 24.52 -25.05
C PHE A 448 31.03 24.04 -25.07
N ALA A 449 31.97 24.93 -25.42
CA ALA A 449 33.35 24.77 -25.00
C ALA A 449 33.44 25.12 -23.51
N VAL A 450 34.05 24.24 -22.74
CA VAL A 450 34.18 24.37 -21.28
C VAL A 450 35.66 24.30 -20.91
N ARG A 451 36.11 25.26 -20.10
CA ARG A 451 37.38 25.17 -19.37
C ARG A 451 37.08 24.80 -17.92
N SER A 452 37.76 23.78 -17.42
CA SER A 452 37.60 23.29 -16.05
C SER A 452 38.92 22.73 -15.57
N ALA A 453 39.60 23.45 -14.69
CA ALA A 453 40.89 23.04 -14.13
C ALA A 453 40.80 21.67 -13.45
N THR A 454 39.67 21.35 -12.82
CA THR A 454 39.43 20.05 -12.20
C THR A 454 39.41 18.91 -13.22
N LEU A 455 38.68 19.07 -14.32
CA LEU A 455 38.54 18.02 -15.33
C LEU A 455 39.78 17.93 -16.24
N GLU A 456 40.39 19.07 -16.56
CA GLU A 456 41.66 19.14 -17.31
C GLU A 456 42.83 18.51 -16.56
N ALA A 457 42.79 18.49 -15.23
CA ALA A 457 43.78 17.81 -14.39
C ALA A 457 43.58 16.28 -14.31
N LEU A 458 42.50 15.72 -14.87
CA LEU A 458 42.26 14.28 -14.87
C LEU A 458 43.35 13.56 -15.68
N PRO A 459 44.11 12.61 -15.09
CA PRO A 459 45.19 11.93 -15.82
C PRO A 459 44.69 11.11 -17.02
N LEU A 460 45.50 11.07 -18.09
CA LEU A 460 45.22 10.21 -19.24
C LEU A 460 45.16 8.73 -18.81
N GLY A 461 44.05 8.06 -19.14
CA GLY A 461 43.81 6.65 -18.81
C GLY A 461 43.05 6.42 -17.51
N GLU A 462 42.87 7.45 -16.67
CA GLU A 462 41.94 7.39 -15.55
C GLU A 462 40.51 7.70 -15.98
N ARG A 463 39.54 7.22 -15.18
CA ARG A 463 38.12 7.46 -15.41
C ARG A 463 37.49 8.02 -14.14
N LEU A 464 36.64 9.02 -14.33
CA LEU A 464 35.88 9.63 -13.25
C LEU A 464 34.44 9.06 -13.31
N PRO A 465 33.92 8.46 -12.22
CA PRO A 465 32.54 7.97 -12.19
C PRO A 465 31.57 9.15 -12.23
N VAL A 466 30.45 8.97 -12.93
CA VAL A 466 29.32 9.89 -12.90
C VAL A 466 28.52 9.62 -11.62
N LEU A 467 28.32 10.63 -10.77
CA LEU A 467 27.83 10.45 -9.40
C LEU A 467 26.38 9.94 -9.30
N ASP A 468 25.57 10.20 -10.30
CA ASP A 468 24.15 9.80 -10.39
C ASP A 468 23.87 8.74 -11.47
N GLY A 469 24.92 8.11 -12.02
CA GLY A 469 24.84 7.13 -13.10
C GLY A 469 25.77 5.92 -12.94
N ASP A 470 25.56 4.90 -13.77
CA ASP A 470 26.41 3.69 -13.85
C ASP A 470 27.54 3.83 -14.90
N THR A 471 27.90 5.06 -15.24
CA THR A 471 28.82 5.41 -16.32
C THR A 471 30.07 6.12 -15.80
N SER A 472 31.03 6.35 -16.69
CA SER A 472 32.25 7.10 -16.36
C SER A 472 32.70 7.95 -17.53
N VAL A 473 33.32 9.09 -17.21
CA VAL A 473 33.97 9.97 -18.17
C VAL A 473 35.47 9.69 -18.22
N GLY A 474 36.08 9.85 -19.39
CA GLY A 474 37.53 9.73 -19.57
C GLY A 474 38.01 10.40 -20.85
N TRP A 475 39.33 10.49 -20.99
CA TRP A 475 39.97 11.10 -22.15
C TRP A 475 40.05 10.16 -23.34
N TYR A 476 39.63 10.65 -24.50
CA TYR A 476 39.71 9.93 -25.76
C TYR A 476 40.46 10.75 -26.81
N ARG A 477 41.40 10.11 -27.50
CA ARG A 477 42.16 10.78 -28.57
C ARG A 477 41.26 11.03 -29.78
N ILE A 478 41.15 12.29 -30.21
CA ILE A 478 40.21 12.69 -31.27
C ILE A 478 40.48 11.95 -32.58
N ASP A 479 41.76 11.77 -32.96
CA ASP A 479 42.16 11.05 -34.17
C ASP A 479 41.73 9.57 -34.16
N ASP A 480 41.81 8.92 -33.00
CA ASP A 480 41.41 7.51 -32.88
C ASP A 480 39.91 7.36 -33.02
N LEU A 481 39.13 8.25 -32.39
CA LEU A 481 37.67 8.27 -32.51
C LEU A 481 37.20 8.46 -33.96
N ARG A 482 37.87 9.35 -34.70
CA ARG A 482 37.60 9.58 -36.13
C ARG A 482 37.97 8.38 -36.99
N ARG A 483 39.15 7.79 -36.77
CA ARG A 483 39.61 6.62 -37.53
C ARG A 483 38.69 5.42 -37.32
N ASP A 484 38.26 5.20 -36.10
CA ASP A 484 37.46 4.04 -35.72
C ASP A 484 35.95 4.26 -35.97
N ALA A 485 35.57 5.45 -36.46
CA ALA A 485 34.19 5.87 -36.68
C ALA A 485 33.30 5.63 -35.44
N THR A 486 33.85 5.89 -34.24
CA THR A 486 33.13 5.66 -32.98
C THR A 486 31.93 6.60 -32.89
N PRO A 487 30.70 6.11 -32.66
CA PRO A 487 29.55 6.98 -32.49
C PRO A 487 29.74 7.91 -31.29
N PHE A 488 29.69 9.23 -31.55
CA PHE A 488 29.86 10.27 -30.55
C PHE A 488 28.74 11.30 -30.71
N TYR A 489 27.98 11.52 -29.64
CA TYR A 489 26.84 12.44 -29.62
C TYR A 489 27.10 13.72 -28.80
N PRO A 490 26.53 14.87 -29.20
CA PRO A 490 25.69 15.07 -30.39
C PRO A 490 26.50 14.96 -31.70
N ALA A 491 25.83 14.64 -32.81
CA ALA A 491 26.50 14.48 -34.10
C ALA A 491 27.30 15.74 -34.49
N GLY A 492 28.51 15.56 -35.01
CA GLY A 492 29.41 16.66 -35.38
C GLY A 492 30.27 17.22 -34.23
N VAL A 493 30.10 16.73 -33.00
CA VAL A 493 30.86 17.26 -31.84
C VAL A 493 32.38 17.04 -31.93
N LEU A 494 32.85 16.01 -32.63
CA LEU A 494 34.29 15.82 -32.86
C LEU A 494 34.91 16.92 -33.74
N ASP A 495 34.13 17.51 -34.65
CA ASP A 495 34.60 18.64 -35.47
C ASP A 495 34.70 19.92 -34.64
N LEU A 496 33.76 20.09 -33.70
CA LEU A 496 33.80 21.17 -32.71
C LEU A 496 34.97 21.00 -31.75
N ALA A 497 35.21 19.79 -31.25
CA ALA A 497 36.35 19.48 -30.37
C ALA A 497 37.69 19.83 -31.04
N ALA A 498 37.87 19.44 -32.31
CA ALA A 498 39.09 19.76 -33.05
C ALA A 498 39.27 21.28 -33.28
N ALA A 499 38.18 22.02 -33.46
CA ALA A 499 38.23 23.48 -33.60
C ALA A 499 38.64 24.16 -32.27
N VAL A 500 38.06 23.71 -31.14
CA VAL A 500 38.41 24.24 -29.81
C VAL A 500 39.87 23.93 -29.45
N ASP A 501 40.36 22.73 -29.77
CA ASP A 501 41.75 22.33 -29.54
C ASP A 501 42.73 23.18 -30.38
N ALA A 502 42.37 23.49 -31.64
CA ALA A 502 43.17 24.34 -32.51
C ALA A 502 43.23 25.81 -32.06
N ASP A 503 42.18 26.32 -31.42
CA ASP A 503 42.14 27.68 -30.85
C ASP A 503 42.83 27.77 -29.46
N ALA A 504 43.16 26.63 -28.83
CA ALA A 504 43.85 26.56 -27.54
C ALA A 504 45.39 26.50 -27.67
N VAL A 505 45.93 26.26 -28.88
CA VAL A 505 47.36 26.27 -29.26
C VAL A 505 47.78 27.65 -29.73
#